data_AF-A0A6J1Q640-F1
#
_entry.id   AF-A0A6J1Q640-F1
#
_cell.length_a   1.000
_cell.length_b   1.000
_cell.length_c   1.000
_cell.angle_alpha   90.00
_cell.angle_beta   90.00
_cell.angle_gamma   90.00
#
_symmetry.space_group_name_H-M   'P 1'
#
loop_
_entity.id
_entity.type
_entity.pdbx_description
1 polymer ?
#
loop_
_entity_poly.entity_id
_entity_poly.type
_entity_poly.pdbx_seq_one_letter_code
_entity_poly.pdbx_strand_id
1 'polypeptide(L)'
;MIYYKNMAHEQLWLECAQKLTTVIQQIIEFAKMVPGFMKLSQDDQIVLLKAGSFELAVLRMSRYLDLQQNCVLYGDTLLPQEAFYTTDTAEMKLVSCVFELARSIAELKLTETELALYSAAVLLSPDRPGLKCLGDINRLSQAVIRALRSELDRNHVTPIKGDVTVCDAILAKISQLREISLLHMDALAKFKRSQPHLEFPALHKELFSVDS
;
A
#
# COMPACT_ATOMS: atom_id res chain seq x y z
N MET A 1 -1.28 23.53 4.44
CA MET A 1 -2.50 23.08 5.14
C MET A 1 -3.81 23.66 4.58
N ILE A 2 -3.94 24.98 4.35
CA ILE A 2 -5.21 25.58 3.88
C ILE A 2 -5.62 25.09 2.46
N TYR A 3 -4.66 24.79 1.60
CA TYR A 3 -4.92 24.37 0.21
C TYR A 3 -5.84 23.14 0.12
N TYR A 4 -5.45 22.02 0.72
CA TYR A 4 -6.21 20.75 0.64
C TYR A 4 -7.56 20.81 1.34
N LYS A 5 -7.65 21.47 2.50
CA LYS A 5 -8.91 21.59 3.27
C LYS A 5 -10.00 22.39 2.52
N ASN A 6 -9.60 23.24 1.59
CA ASN A 6 -10.52 24.06 0.80
C ASN A 6 -10.78 23.50 -0.61
N MET A 7 -10.19 22.36 -0.96
CA MET A 7 -10.44 21.73 -2.26
C MET A 7 -11.87 21.20 -2.32
N ALA A 8 -12.49 21.33 -3.50
CA ALA A 8 -13.73 20.64 -3.77
C ALA A 8 -13.51 19.11 -3.67
N HIS A 9 -14.53 18.39 -3.23
CA HIS A 9 -14.48 16.93 -3.04
C HIS A 9 -13.91 16.19 -4.27
N GLU A 10 -14.38 16.58 -5.46
CA GLU A 10 -13.94 16.03 -6.74
C GLU A 10 -12.46 16.30 -7.03
N GLN A 11 -12.02 17.53 -6.75
CA GLN A 11 -10.65 17.94 -6.97
C GLN A 11 -9.68 17.21 -6.03
N LEU A 12 -10.09 16.98 -4.77
CA LEU A 12 -9.31 16.22 -3.81
C LEU A 12 -9.10 14.78 -4.28
N TRP A 13 -10.16 14.13 -4.75
CA TRP A 13 -10.07 12.77 -5.32
C TRP A 13 -9.14 12.69 -6.52
N LEU A 14 -9.24 13.62 -7.46
CA LEU A 14 -8.37 13.64 -8.65
C LEU A 14 -6.90 13.89 -8.28
N GLU A 15 -6.63 14.79 -7.34
CA GLU A 15 -5.28 15.06 -6.85
C GLU A 15 -4.69 13.82 -6.16
N CYS A 16 -5.45 13.16 -5.27
CA CYS A 16 -5.04 11.91 -4.63
C CYS A 16 -4.79 10.80 -5.65
N ALA A 17 -5.68 10.63 -6.63
CA ALA A 17 -5.51 9.64 -7.70
C ALA A 17 -4.27 9.91 -8.56
N GLN A 18 -3.98 11.18 -8.86
CA GLN A 18 -2.78 11.57 -9.61
C GLN A 18 -1.51 11.23 -8.83
N LYS A 19 -1.45 11.58 -7.54
CA LYS A 19 -0.29 11.24 -6.70
C LYS A 19 -0.12 9.74 -6.51
N LEU A 20 -1.21 9.02 -6.28
CA LEU A 20 -1.21 7.56 -6.20
C LEU A 20 -0.70 6.94 -7.52
N THR A 21 -1.09 7.48 -8.67
CA THR A 21 -0.60 7.02 -9.99
C THR A 21 0.92 7.14 -10.10
N THR A 22 1.50 8.25 -9.65
CA THR A 22 2.97 8.42 -9.64
C THR A 22 3.65 7.42 -8.72
N VAL A 23 3.07 7.17 -7.54
CA VAL A 23 3.58 6.16 -6.59
C VAL A 23 3.52 4.76 -7.20
N ILE A 24 2.44 4.43 -7.88
CA ILE A 24 2.23 3.16 -8.57
C ILE A 24 3.26 2.92 -9.66
N GLN A 25 3.59 3.93 -10.47
CA GLN A 25 4.64 3.79 -11.49
C GLN A 25 5.97 3.37 -10.85
N GLN A 26 6.30 3.96 -9.71
CA GLN A 26 7.50 3.59 -8.95
C GLN A 26 7.39 2.20 -8.30
N ILE A 27 6.18 1.77 -7.91
CA ILE A 27 5.92 0.39 -7.43
C ILE A 27 6.10 -0.62 -8.55
N ILE A 28 5.70 -0.31 -9.79
CA ILE A 28 5.91 -1.18 -10.95
C ILE A 28 7.40 -1.34 -11.23
N GLU A 29 8.17 -0.25 -11.20
CA GLU A 29 9.63 -0.34 -11.33
C GLU A 29 10.27 -1.12 -10.18
N PHE A 30 9.81 -0.93 -8.95
CA PHE A 30 10.21 -1.76 -7.81
C PHE A 30 9.93 -3.25 -8.04
N ALA A 31 8.72 -3.61 -8.48
CA ALA A 31 8.31 -4.99 -8.75
C ALA A 31 9.21 -5.66 -9.79
N LYS A 32 9.56 -4.94 -10.87
CA LYS A 32 10.50 -5.43 -11.90
C LYS A 32 11.88 -5.76 -11.35
N MET A 33 12.31 -5.05 -10.31
CA MET A 33 13.59 -5.27 -9.63
C MET A 33 13.56 -6.42 -8.61
N VAL A 34 12.38 -6.88 -8.19
CA VAL A 34 12.26 -8.01 -7.25
C VAL A 34 12.76 -9.30 -7.93
N PRO A 35 13.77 -9.99 -7.36
CA PRO A 35 14.34 -11.19 -7.96
C PRO A 35 13.28 -12.26 -8.28
N GLY A 36 13.21 -12.65 -9.55
CA GLY A 36 12.28 -13.67 -10.03
C GLY A 36 10.90 -13.16 -10.45
N PHE A 37 10.52 -11.92 -10.12
CA PHE A 37 9.20 -11.37 -10.49
C PHE A 37 9.00 -11.35 -12.01
N MET A 38 9.98 -10.84 -12.76
CA MET A 38 9.94 -10.81 -14.24
C MET A 38 9.96 -12.19 -14.92
N LYS A 39 10.16 -13.27 -14.15
CA LYS A 39 10.09 -14.65 -14.67
C LYS A 39 8.69 -15.26 -14.53
N LEU A 40 7.79 -14.61 -13.79
CA LEU A 40 6.39 -15.02 -13.70
C LEU A 40 5.67 -14.74 -15.03
N SER A 41 4.52 -15.38 -15.24
CA SER A 41 3.66 -15.08 -16.38
C SER A 41 3.21 -13.62 -16.35
N GLN A 42 3.00 -12.99 -17.51
CA GLN A 42 2.52 -11.60 -17.56
C GLN A 42 1.17 -11.44 -16.85
N ASP A 43 0.28 -12.42 -16.99
CA ASP A 43 -1.01 -12.46 -16.31
C ASP A 43 -0.84 -12.43 -14.78
N ASP A 44 0.06 -13.27 -14.23
CA ASP A 44 0.32 -13.28 -12.79
C ASP A 44 0.98 -11.98 -12.32
N GLN A 45 1.91 -11.42 -13.10
CA GLN A 45 2.52 -10.12 -12.78
C GLN A 45 1.44 -9.03 -12.67
N ILE A 46 0.47 -9.00 -13.60
CA ILE A 46 -0.65 -8.06 -13.60
C ILE A 46 -1.54 -8.29 -12.38
N VAL A 47 -1.92 -9.54 -12.07
CA VAL A 47 -2.76 -9.85 -10.89
C VAL A 47 -2.09 -9.39 -9.59
N LEU A 48 -0.80 -9.68 -9.41
CA LEU A 48 -0.05 -9.27 -8.22
C LEU A 48 0.04 -7.74 -8.10
N LEU A 49 0.27 -7.03 -9.20
CA LEU A 49 0.34 -5.56 -9.22
C LEU A 49 -1.04 -4.93 -8.98
N LYS A 50 -2.10 -5.41 -9.62
CA LYS A 50 -3.49 -4.95 -9.40
C LYS A 50 -3.86 -5.08 -7.93
N ALA A 51 -3.61 -6.25 -7.34
CA ALA A 51 -4.01 -6.53 -5.97
C ALA A 51 -3.11 -5.84 -4.93
N GLY A 52 -1.80 -5.71 -5.18
CA GLY A 52 -0.83 -5.22 -4.20
C GLY A 52 -0.50 -3.73 -4.28
N SER A 53 -0.81 -3.04 -5.38
CA SER A 53 -0.34 -1.66 -5.62
C SER A 53 -0.76 -0.66 -4.55
N PHE A 54 -2.02 -0.69 -4.11
CA PHE A 54 -2.49 0.21 -3.05
C PHE A 54 -1.86 -0.14 -1.70
N GLU A 55 -1.72 -1.42 -1.39
CA GLU A 55 -1.08 -1.90 -0.16
C GLU A 55 0.38 -1.43 -0.07
N LEU A 56 1.13 -1.57 -1.17
CA LEU A 56 2.51 -1.08 -1.27
C LEU A 56 2.59 0.45 -1.20
N ALA A 57 1.58 1.18 -1.68
CA ALA A 57 1.52 2.63 -1.51
C ALA A 57 1.38 3.02 -0.04
N VAL A 58 0.56 2.30 0.75
CA VAL A 58 0.44 2.51 2.20
C VAL A 58 1.74 2.16 2.93
N LEU A 59 2.39 1.05 2.57
CA LEU A 59 3.72 0.71 3.11
C LEU A 59 4.74 1.81 2.82
N ARG A 60 4.72 2.36 1.61
CA ARG A 60 5.63 3.44 1.24
C ARG A 60 5.32 4.72 2.00
N MET A 61 4.04 5.03 2.23
CA MET A 61 3.61 6.18 3.00
C MET A 61 4.19 6.19 4.41
N SER A 62 4.37 5.02 5.07
CA SER A 62 4.92 4.95 6.42
C SER A 62 6.32 5.55 6.54
N ARG A 63 7.12 5.55 5.45
CA ARG A 63 8.44 6.18 5.42
C ARG A 63 8.41 7.70 5.51
N TYR A 64 7.31 8.28 5.06
CA TYR A 64 7.14 9.72 4.95
C TYR A 64 6.25 10.27 6.07
N LEU A 65 5.91 9.44 7.06
CA LEU A 65 5.12 9.83 8.21
C LEU A 65 6.01 10.35 9.34
N ASP A 66 5.77 11.59 9.75
CA ASP A 66 6.29 12.14 10.98
C ASP A 66 5.44 11.64 12.16
N LEU A 67 6.04 10.78 12.99
CA LEU A 67 5.37 10.18 14.16
C LEU A 67 5.04 11.20 15.26
N GLN A 68 5.79 12.29 15.37
CA GLN A 68 5.57 13.30 16.41
C GLN A 68 4.37 14.18 16.04
N GLN A 69 4.30 14.59 14.78
CA GLN A 69 3.24 15.48 14.29
C GLN A 69 2.02 14.73 13.76
N ASN A 70 2.14 13.42 13.51
CA ASN A 70 1.16 12.64 12.76
C ASN A 70 0.82 13.25 11.39
N CYS A 71 1.85 13.72 10.70
CA CYS A 71 1.74 14.31 9.37
C CYS A 71 2.50 13.47 8.35
N VAL A 72 1.94 13.29 7.17
CA VAL A 72 2.64 12.69 6.03
C VAL A 72 3.27 13.78 5.18
N LEU A 73 4.51 13.58 4.73
CA LEU A 73 5.11 14.40 3.68
C LEU A 73 4.44 14.09 2.33
N TYR A 74 3.59 15.00 1.88
CA TYR A 74 2.81 14.90 0.66
C TYR A 74 3.29 15.95 -0.36
N GLY A 75 4.15 15.51 -1.29
CA GLY A 75 4.96 16.44 -2.09
C GLY A 75 5.93 17.17 -1.18
N ASP A 76 5.91 18.50 -1.19
CA ASP A 76 6.80 19.35 -0.38
C ASP A 76 6.11 19.87 0.90
N THR A 77 4.97 19.30 1.29
CA THR A 77 4.18 19.77 2.43
C THR A 77 3.86 18.65 3.40
N LEU A 78 4.02 18.92 4.71
CA LEU A 78 3.52 18.05 5.77
C LEU A 78 2.00 18.25 5.94
N LEU A 79 1.24 17.17 5.79
CA LEU A 79 -0.22 17.18 5.91
C LEU A 79 -0.69 16.20 6.99
N PRO A 80 -1.53 16.64 7.92
CA PRO A 80 -2.18 15.73 8.86
C PRO A 80 -3.33 15.00 8.14
N GLN A 81 -3.81 13.90 8.72
CA GLN A 81 -4.90 13.10 8.14
C GLN A 81 -6.17 13.92 7.88
N GLU A 82 -6.45 14.94 8.70
CA GLU A 82 -7.63 15.79 8.59
C GLU A 82 -7.64 16.62 7.29
N ALA A 83 -6.49 16.77 6.63
CA ALA A 83 -6.41 17.41 5.32
C ALA A 83 -7.06 16.59 4.20
N PHE A 84 -7.30 15.29 4.42
CA PHE A 84 -7.88 14.36 3.47
C PHE A 84 -9.32 13.97 3.81
N TYR A 85 -9.88 14.50 4.90
CA TYR A 85 -11.25 14.19 5.29
C TYR A 85 -12.26 14.91 4.40
N THR A 86 -13.30 14.17 4.04
CA THR A 86 -14.45 14.65 3.29
C THR A 86 -15.71 14.55 4.15
N THR A 87 -16.87 14.86 3.59
CA THR A 87 -18.16 14.64 4.25
C THR A 87 -18.63 13.19 4.19
N ASP A 88 -17.94 12.33 3.44
CA ASP A 88 -18.28 10.92 3.29
C ASP A 88 -17.62 10.07 4.37
N THR A 89 -18.44 9.39 5.18
CA THR A 89 -17.96 8.59 6.31
C THR A 89 -17.11 7.38 5.88
N ALA A 90 -17.32 6.83 4.68
CA ALA A 90 -16.52 5.72 4.17
C ALA A 90 -15.11 6.20 3.79
N GLU A 91 -15.01 7.38 3.17
CA GLU A 91 -13.73 8.01 2.82
C GLU A 91 -12.96 8.43 4.07
N MET A 92 -13.63 9.03 5.07
CA MET A 92 -13.01 9.35 6.35
C MET A 92 -12.46 8.09 7.04
N LYS A 93 -13.24 7.00 7.09
CA LYS A 93 -12.80 5.72 7.64
C LYS A 93 -11.58 5.18 6.91
N LEU A 94 -11.57 5.21 5.58
CA LEU A 94 -10.43 4.81 4.76
C LEU A 94 -9.18 5.60 5.14
N VAL A 95 -9.27 6.94 5.17
CA VAL A 95 -8.14 7.81 5.53
C VAL A 95 -7.63 7.48 6.94
N SER A 96 -8.51 7.37 7.93
CA SER A 96 -8.11 7.04 9.31
C SER A 96 -7.39 5.69 9.38
N CYS A 97 -7.92 4.64 8.72
CA CYS A 97 -7.28 3.33 8.71
C CYS A 97 -5.93 3.33 8.00
N VAL A 98 -5.79 4.07 6.89
CA VAL A 98 -4.51 4.23 6.18
C VAL A 98 -3.47 4.87 7.10
N PHE A 99 -3.81 5.98 7.76
CA PHE A 99 -2.88 6.67 8.67
C PHE A 99 -2.53 5.82 9.90
N GLU A 100 -3.51 5.14 10.49
CA GLU A 100 -3.29 4.24 11.63
C GLU A 100 -2.33 3.10 11.27
N LEU A 101 -2.57 2.43 10.14
CA LEU A 101 -1.70 1.34 9.70
C LEU A 101 -0.29 1.85 9.35
N ALA A 102 -0.19 2.94 8.58
CA ALA A 102 1.10 3.54 8.22
C ALA A 102 1.89 3.95 9.47
N ARG A 103 1.23 4.54 10.47
CA ARG A 103 1.85 4.88 11.76
C ARG A 103 2.35 3.63 12.48
N SER A 104 1.52 2.61 12.59
CA SER A 104 1.90 1.36 13.28
C SER A 104 3.09 0.64 12.62
N ILE A 105 3.32 0.86 11.31
CA ILE A 105 4.49 0.34 10.59
C ILE A 105 5.70 1.25 10.83
N ALA A 106 5.51 2.58 10.79
CA ALA A 106 6.58 3.55 11.04
C ALA A 106 7.15 3.42 12.47
N GLU A 107 6.32 3.08 13.45
CA GLU A 107 6.72 2.83 14.85
C GLU A 107 7.68 1.65 15.00
N LEU A 108 7.66 0.69 14.06
CA LEU A 108 8.59 -0.45 14.03
C LEU A 108 9.99 -0.05 13.56
N LYS A 109 10.15 1.19 13.04
CA LYS A 109 11.45 1.75 12.61
C LYS A 109 12.22 0.83 11.67
N LEU A 110 11.51 0.21 10.72
CA LEU A 110 12.11 -0.64 9.73
C LEU A 110 13.15 0.13 8.90
N THR A 111 14.28 -0.50 8.62
CA THR A 111 15.27 0.02 7.68
C THR A 111 14.71 0.02 6.24
N GLU A 112 15.40 0.71 5.32
CA GLU A 112 15.00 0.70 3.91
C GLU A 112 14.98 -0.72 3.32
N THR A 113 15.97 -1.53 3.68
CA THR A 113 16.10 -2.92 3.23
C THR A 113 14.97 -3.78 3.77
N GLU A 114 14.63 -3.65 5.05
CA GLU A 114 13.55 -4.39 5.69
C GLU A 114 12.20 -4.05 5.09
N LEU A 115 11.93 -2.75 4.88
CA LEU A 115 10.68 -2.32 4.27
C LEU A 115 10.58 -2.74 2.80
N ALA A 116 11.69 -2.77 2.05
CA ALA A 116 11.73 -3.31 0.70
C ALA A 116 11.42 -4.81 0.68
N LEU A 117 12.02 -5.60 1.58
CA LEU A 117 11.74 -7.04 1.71
C LEU A 117 10.30 -7.30 2.13
N TYR A 118 9.75 -6.50 3.06
CA TYR A 118 8.34 -6.59 3.46
C TYR A 118 7.40 -6.23 2.30
N SER A 119 7.71 -5.16 1.55
CA SER A 119 6.95 -4.78 0.35
C SER A 119 6.96 -5.88 -0.71
N ALA A 120 8.10 -6.55 -0.92
CA ALA A 120 8.20 -7.69 -1.82
C ALA A 120 7.39 -8.90 -1.32
N ALA A 121 7.34 -9.15 0.00
CA ALA A 121 6.52 -10.22 0.58
C ALA A 121 5.02 -9.96 0.36
N VAL A 122 4.57 -8.71 0.53
CA VAL A 122 3.18 -8.31 0.27
C VAL A 122 2.83 -8.42 -1.21
N LEU A 123 3.73 -7.97 -2.10
CA LEU A 123 3.55 -8.08 -3.54
C LEU A 123 3.41 -9.54 -3.99
N LEU A 124 4.26 -10.44 -3.50
CA LEU A 124 4.31 -11.86 -3.88
C LEU A 124 3.36 -12.74 -3.04
N SER A 125 2.21 -12.21 -2.62
CA SER A 125 1.26 -13.00 -1.84
C SER A 125 0.56 -14.05 -2.72
N PRO A 126 0.58 -15.35 -2.37
CA PRO A 126 0.06 -16.42 -3.22
C PRO A 126 -1.47 -16.59 -3.15
N ASP A 127 -2.14 -15.86 -2.26
CA ASP A 127 -3.58 -15.90 -2.00
C ASP A 127 -4.39 -14.92 -2.88
N ARG A 128 -3.77 -14.27 -3.88
CA ARG A 128 -4.49 -13.36 -4.77
C ARG A 128 -5.44 -14.14 -5.69
N PRO A 129 -6.71 -13.75 -5.82
CA PRO A 129 -7.63 -14.33 -6.80
C PRO A 129 -7.09 -14.13 -8.23
N GLY A 130 -7.22 -15.16 -9.07
CA GLY A 130 -6.84 -15.10 -10.49
C GLY A 130 -5.41 -15.54 -10.82
N LEU A 131 -4.59 -15.87 -9.81
CA LEU A 131 -3.25 -16.41 -10.03
C LEU A 131 -3.28 -17.81 -10.67
N LYS A 132 -2.40 -18.02 -11.64
CA LYS A 132 -2.25 -19.25 -12.42
C LYS A 132 -1.05 -20.08 -11.94
N CYS A 133 0.14 -19.48 -11.85
CA CYS A 133 1.38 -20.19 -11.53
C CYS A 133 1.71 -20.18 -10.02
N LEU A 134 0.81 -20.70 -9.18
CA LEU A 134 0.93 -20.67 -7.72
C LEU A 134 2.24 -21.29 -7.18
N GLY A 135 2.78 -22.33 -7.83
CA GLY A 135 4.02 -22.98 -7.38
C GLY A 135 5.22 -22.05 -7.41
N ASP A 136 5.38 -21.29 -8.50
CA ASP A 136 6.48 -20.33 -8.65
C ASP A 136 6.32 -19.15 -7.70
N ILE A 137 5.10 -18.62 -7.58
CA ILE A 137 4.79 -17.51 -6.68
C ILE A 137 5.05 -17.89 -5.23
N ASN A 138 4.60 -19.07 -4.79
CA ASN A 138 4.87 -19.57 -3.44
C ASN A 138 6.37 -19.70 -3.17
N ARG A 139 7.14 -20.23 -4.14
CA ARG A 139 8.60 -20.36 -4.00
C ARG A 139 9.27 -19.00 -3.84
N LEU A 140 8.89 -18.00 -4.64
CA LEU A 140 9.41 -16.64 -4.54
C LEU A 140 9.01 -15.98 -3.21
N SER A 141 7.73 -16.07 -2.84
CA SER A 141 7.18 -15.56 -1.58
C SER A 141 7.94 -16.09 -0.36
N GLN A 142 8.13 -17.41 -0.30
CA GLN A 142 8.88 -18.05 0.78
C GLN A 142 10.36 -17.62 0.81
N ALA A 143 10.99 -17.45 -0.35
CA ALA A 143 12.37 -16.96 -0.41
C ALA A 143 12.49 -15.54 0.13
N VAL A 144 11.56 -14.65 -0.23
CA VAL A 144 11.52 -13.27 0.28
C VAL A 144 11.22 -13.24 1.77
N ILE A 145 10.26 -14.03 2.27
CA ILE A 145 9.95 -14.10 3.70
C ILE A 145 11.15 -14.62 4.52
N ARG A 146 11.90 -15.59 4.00
CA ARG A 146 13.14 -16.05 4.64
C ARG A 146 14.20 -14.95 4.71
N ALA A 147 14.39 -14.21 3.62
CA ALA A 147 15.31 -13.07 3.60
C ALA A 147 14.87 -11.96 4.55
N LEU A 148 13.57 -11.64 4.58
CA LEU A 148 12.98 -10.68 5.52
C LEU A 148 13.21 -11.07 6.98
N ARG A 149 12.93 -12.33 7.35
CA ARG A 149 13.20 -12.85 8.70
C ARG A 149 14.68 -12.71 9.05
N SER A 150 15.56 -13.18 8.16
CA SER A 150 17.00 -13.10 8.39
C SER A 150 17.50 -11.66 8.57
N GLU A 151 16.94 -10.68 7.86
CA GLU A 151 17.35 -9.27 8.00
C GLU A 151 16.80 -8.66 9.28
N LEU A 152 15.54 -8.94 9.62
CA LEU A 152 14.92 -8.47 10.86
C LEU A 152 15.60 -9.04 12.10
N ASP A 153 15.97 -10.33 12.09
CA ASP A 153 16.65 -10.98 13.22
C ASP A 153 18.02 -10.34 13.52
N ARG A 154 18.64 -9.68 12.52
CA ARG A 154 19.91 -8.95 12.70
C ARG A 154 19.74 -7.59 13.35
N ASN A 155 18.62 -6.91 13.09
CA ASN A 155 18.41 -5.52 13.53
C ASN A 155 17.43 -5.38 14.69
N HIS A 156 16.54 -6.37 14.88
CA HIS A 156 15.44 -6.39 15.86
C HIS A 156 15.53 -7.63 16.75
N VAL A 157 16.67 -7.82 17.40
CA VAL A 157 17.01 -9.03 18.19
C VAL A 157 16.03 -9.31 19.33
N THR A 158 15.43 -8.26 19.90
CA THR A 158 14.49 -8.39 21.02
C THR A 158 13.05 -8.46 20.52
N PRO A 159 12.25 -9.45 20.94
CA PRO A 159 10.83 -9.52 20.66
C PRO A 159 10.08 -8.26 21.13
N ILE A 160 8.98 -7.93 20.44
CA ILE A 160 8.11 -6.80 20.81
C ILE A 160 7.36 -7.11 22.11
N LYS A 161 6.84 -8.33 22.24
CA LYS A 161 6.07 -8.78 23.40
C LYS A 161 6.05 -10.31 23.49
N GLY A 162 6.52 -10.87 24.61
CA GLY A 162 6.66 -12.32 24.76
C GLY A 162 7.57 -12.87 23.66
N ASP A 163 7.11 -13.87 22.92
CA ASP A 163 7.83 -14.47 21.79
C ASP A 163 7.49 -13.83 20.43
N VAL A 164 6.69 -12.75 20.40
CA VAL A 164 6.27 -12.11 19.16
C VAL A 164 7.41 -11.25 18.60
N THR A 165 7.97 -11.68 17.47
CA THR A 165 9.03 -10.95 16.76
C THR A 165 8.46 -9.78 15.94
N VAL A 166 9.34 -8.86 15.50
CA VAL A 166 8.96 -7.83 14.51
C VAL A 166 8.46 -8.46 13.22
N CYS A 167 9.05 -9.58 12.80
CA CYS A 167 8.62 -10.28 11.59
C CYS A 167 7.16 -10.80 11.71
N ASP A 168 6.82 -11.41 12.85
CA ASP A 168 5.46 -11.91 13.05
C ASP A 168 4.45 -10.76 13.12
N ALA A 169 4.83 -9.65 13.74
CA ALA A 169 4.00 -8.45 13.81
C ALA A 169 3.72 -7.82 12.43
N ILE A 170 4.72 -7.69 11.55
CA ILE A 170 4.50 -7.14 10.21
C ILE A 170 3.76 -8.12 9.30
N LEU A 171 4.02 -9.42 9.38
CA LEU A 171 3.31 -10.41 8.57
C LEU A 171 1.82 -10.48 8.95
N ALA A 172 1.50 -10.29 10.24
CA ALA A 172 0.10 -10.19 10.68
C ALA A 172 -0.64 -8.98 10.07
N LYS A 173 0.07 -7.88 9.80
CA LYS A 173 -0.49 -6.65 9.18
C LYS A 173 -0.88 -6.81 7.72
N ILE A 174 -0.49 -7.90 7.04
CA ILE A 174 -0.91 -8.17 5.65
C ILE A 174 -2.44 -8.23 5.55
N SER A 175 -3.11 -8.83 6.53
CA SER A 175 -4.58 -8.85 6.58
C SER A 175 -5.19 -7.44 6.62
N GLN A 176 -4.63 -6.56 7.45
CA GLN A 176 -5.06 -5.16 7.57
C GLN A 176 -4.81 -4.37 6.27
N LEU A 177 -3.71 -4.64 5.55
CA LEU A 177 -3.46 -4.08 4.22
C LEU A 177 -4.56 -4.50 3.23
N ARG A 178 -5.00 -5.77 3.26
CA ARG A 178 -6.12 -6.24 2.42
C ARG A 178 -7.40 -5.50 2.73
N GLU A 179 -7.74 -5.36 4.00
CA GLU A 179 -8.95 -4.65 4.44
C GLU A 179 -8.96 -3.19 3.97
N ILE A 180 -7.83 -2.48 4.09
CA ILE A 180 -7.71 -1.09 3.64
C ILE A 180 -7.77 -0.98 2.11
N SER A 181 -7.21 -1.94 1.38
CA SER A 181 -7.35 -2.02 -0.08
C SER A 181 -8.81 -2.19 -0.51
N LEU A 182 -9.59 -3.02 0.20
CA LEU A 182 -11.02 -3.16 -0.03
C LEU A 182 -11.79 -1.86 0.27
N LEU A 183 -11.49 -1.19 1.39
CA LEU A 183 -12.09 0.12 1.70
C LEU A 183 -11.81 1.16 0.60
N HIS A 184 -10.60 1.16 0.04
CA HIS A 184 -10.25 2.02 -1.08
C HIS A 184 -11.10 1.71 -2.33
N MET A 185 -11.23 0.44 -2.69
CA MET A 185 -12.04 0.04 -3.84
C MET A 185 -13.53 0.40 -3.65
N ASP A 186 -14.08 0.22 -2.46
CA ASP A 186 -15.46 0.58 -2.14
C ASP A 186 -15.70 2.09 -2.22
N ALA A 187 -14.79 2.89 -1.62
CA ALA A 187 -14.84 4.35 -1.67
C ALA A 187 -14.72 4.86 -3.11
N LEU A 188 -13.77 4.34 -3.88
CA LEU A 188 -13.57 4.70 -5.28
C LEU A 188 -14.79 4.34 -6.14
N ALA A 189 -15.37 3.15 -5.94
CA ALA A 189 -16.56 2.73 -6.66
C ALA A 189 -17.76 3.61 -6.35
N LYS A 190 -17.94 4.00 -5.08
CA LYS A 190 -18.98 4.95 -4.66
C LYS A 190 -18.78 6.31 -5.30
N PHE A 191 -17.56 6.85 -5.27
CA PHE A 191 -17.22 8.13 -5.86
C PHE A 191 -17.44 8.15 -7.38
N LYS A 192 -16.99 7.12 -8.10
CA LYS A 192 -17.21 7.01 -9.56
C LYS A 192 -18.70 6.95 -9.93
N ARG A 193 -19.54 6.34 -9.10
CA ARG A 193 -20.99 6.32 -9.32
C ARG A 193 -21.63 7.69 -9.13
N SER A 194 -21.18 8.48 -8.16
CA SER A 194 -21.68 9.85 -7.96
C SER A 194 -21.12 10.84 -8.98
N GLN A 195 -19.92 10.58 -9.51
CA GLN A 195 -19.20 11.48 -10.42
C GLN A 195 -18.74 10.78 -11.70
N PRO A 196 -19.67 10.28 -12.54
CA PRO A 196 -19.34 9.43 -13.70
C PRO A 196 -18.62 10.18 -14.83
N HIS A 197 -18.63 11.51 -14.81
CA HIS A 197 -18.02 12.36 -15.83
C HIS A 197 -16.53 12.66 -15.55
N LEU A 198 -16.03 12.32 -14.34
CA LEU A 198 -14.66 12.59 -13.97
C LEU A 198 -13.71 11.53 -14.54
N GLU A 199 -12.66 12.00 -15.20
CA GLU A 199 -11.66 11.16 -15.81
C GLU A 199 -10.45 10.95 -14.90
N PHE A 200 -10.24 9.70 -14.49
CA PHE A 200 -9.06 9.29 -13.72
C PHE A 200 -7.87 8.99 -14.64
N PRO A 201 -6.62 9.07 -14.15
CA PRO A 201 -5.45 8.68 -14.90
C PRO A 201 -5.56 7.25 -15.46
N ALA A 202 -5.09 7.02 -16.70
CA ALA A 202 -5.28 5.74 -17.39
C ALA A 202 -4.76 4.52 -16.59
N LEU A 203 -3.54 4.63 -16.04
CA LEU A 203 -2.94 3.58 -15.22
C LEU A 203 -3.72 3.32 -13.92
N HIS A 204 -4.25 4.38 -13.29
CA HIS A 204 -5.11 4.24 -12.12
C HIS A 204 -6.41 3.51 -12.47
N LYS A 205 -7.01 3.81 -13.63
CA LYS A 205 -8.20 3.09 -14.11
C LYS A 205 -7.90 1.61 -14.36
N GLU A 206 -6.75 1.30 -14.94
CA GLU A 206 -6.33 -0.08 -15.25
C GLU A 206 -6.13 -0.93 -13.99
N LEU A 207 -5.51 -0.37 -12.95
CA LEU A 207 -5.22 -1.10 -11.72
C LEU A 207 -6.43 -1.22 -10.78
N PHE A 208 -7.28 -0.20 -10.74
CA PHE A 208 -8.44 -0.12 -9.84
C PHE A 208 -9.77 -0.18 -10.59
N SER A 209 -9.82 -0.91 -11.70
CA SER A 209 -11.06 -1.27 -12.38
C SER A 209 -11.80 -2.33 -11.57
N VAL A 210 -13.08 -2.09 -11.30
CA VAL A 210 -13.96 -3.07 -10.62
C VAL A 210 -14.25 -4.28 -11.51
N ASP A 211 -14.04 -4.13 -12.83
CA ASP A 211 -14.25 -5.17 -13.84
C ASP A 211 -12.90 -5.60 -14.44
N SER A 212 -12.31 -6.68 -13.91
CA SER A 212 -11.26 -7.48 -14.56
C SER A 212 -11.25 -8.89 -13.97
#